data_AF-A0A2G2CX98-F1
#
_entry.id   AF-A0A2G2CX98-F1
#
_cell.length_a   1.000
_cell.length_b   1.000
_cell.length_c   1.000
_cell.angle_alpha   90.00
_cell.angle_beta   90.00
_cell.angle_gamma   90.00
#
_symmetry.space_group_name_H-M   'P 1'
#
loop_
_entity.id
_entity.type
_entity.pdbx_description
1 polymer ?
#
loop_
_entity_poly.entity_id
_entity_poly.type
_entity_poly.pdbx_seq_one_letter_code
_entity_poly.pdbx_strand_id
1 'polypeptide(L)'
;MNRIIFTYTLLLISCFLCSSNALEQDNVETVKIYASSNNSKDRIKIIEGEYGISRIYFLRQKDAHWMKTDILSIDTIQEYLKVKLTDTNEIFELFIEWNSDKMTVVDTHKKKVIYWLKKS
;
A
#
# COMPACT_ATOMS: atom_id res chain seq x y z
N MET A 1 -66.39 45.18 -9.12
CA MET A 1 -65.18 45.69 -9.78
C MET A 1 -63.97 45.32 -8.94
N ASN A 2 -63.08 44.50 -9.52
CA ASN A 2 -61.65 44.30 -9.25
C ASN A 2 -61.08 44.64 -7.87
N ARG A 3 -60.38 43.68 -7.24
CA ARG A 3 -58.90 43.61 -7.33
C ARG A 3 -58.34 42.33 -6.70
N ILE A 4 -57.50 41.68 -7.49
CA ILE A 4 -56.66 40.53 -7.17
C ILE A 4 -55.44 41.05 -6.41
N ILE A 5 -55.02 40.37 -5.33
CA ILE A 5 -53.73 40.60 -4.69
C ILE A 5 -52.87 39.36 -4.94
N PHE A 6 -51.93 39.49 -5.88
CA PHE A 6 -50.83 38.56 -6.09
C PHE A 6 -49.70 38.93 -5.12
N THR A 7 -49.43 38.08 -4.14
CA THR A 7 -48.20 38.11 -3.36
C THR A 7 -47.10 37.38 -4.12
N TYR A 8 -46.17 38.12 -4.71
CA TYR A 8 -44.88 37.61 -5.17
C TYR A 8 -43.79 38.19 -4.26
N THR A 9 -43.26 37.37 -3.38
CA THR A 9 -41.97 37.65 -2.74
C THR A 9 -41.06 36.48 -3.05
N LEU A 10 -40.43 36.53 -4.22
CA LEU A 10 -39.37 35.63 -4.63
C LEU A 10 -38.08 36.15 -3.98
N LEU A 11 -37.66 35.54 -2.86
CA LEU A 11 -36.37 35.86 -2.23
C LEU A 11 -35.30 34.93 -2.83
N LEU A 12 -34.57 35.41 -3.82
CA LEU A 12 -33.32 34.82 -4.30
C LEU A 12 -32.18 35.38 -3.44
N ILE A 13 -31.64 34.56 -2.53
CA ILE A 13 -30.28 34.72 -2.03
C ILE A 13 -29.58 33.37 -2.16
N SER A 14 -28.78 33.31 -3.21
CA SER A 14 -27.73 32.36 -3.50
C SER A 14 -26.51 32.57 -2.59
N CYS A 15 -25.65 31.54 -2.57
CA CYS A 15 -24.30 31.51 -1.99
C CYS A 15 -24.30 31.25 -0.47
N PHE A 16 -23.58 30.28 0.08
CA PHE A 16 -22.40 29.57 -0.37
C PHE A 16 -22.58 28.10 0.03
N LEU A 17 -22.29 27.19 -0.90
CA LEU A 17 -21.75 25.89 -0.54
C LEU A 17 -20.55 26.18 0.36
N CYS A 18 -20.66 25.95 1.67
CA CYS A 18 -19.49 25.54 2.43
C CYS A 18 -19.11 24.18 1.88
N SER A 19 -18.45 24.20 0.72
CA SER A 19 -17.52 23.16 0.34
C SER A 19 -16.55 23.08 1.49
N SER A 20 -16.80 22.16 2.42
CA SER A 20 -15.76 21.65 3.28
C SER A 20 -14.66 21.25 2.31
N ASN A 21 -13.65 22.09 2.15
CA ASN A 21 -12.36 21.66 1.65
C ASN A 21 -11.83 20.72 2.74
N ALA A 22 -12.37 19.50 2.78
CA ALA A 22 -11.60 18.37 3.22
C ALA A 22 -10.42 18.36 2.26
N LEU A 23 -9.32 18.94 2.73
CA LEU A 23 -8.03 18.79 2.12
C LEU A 23 -7.84 17.27 2.03
N GLU A 24 -8.08 16.69 0.85
CA GLU A 24 -7.62 15.34 0.55
C GLU A 24 -6.11 15.44 0.63
N GLN A 25 -5.58 15.17 1.82
CA GLN A 25 -4.16 15.03 2.04
C GLN A 25 -3.77 13.79 1.24
N ASP A 26 -3.16 14.00 0.07
CA ASP A 26 -2.57 12.96 -0.75
C ASP A 26 -1.73 12.06 0.18
N ASN A 27 -2.23 10.86 0.43
CA ASN A 27 -1.54 9.90 1.27
C ASN A 27 -0.32 9.42 0.47
N VAL A 28 0.83 10.05 0.73
CA VAL A 28 2.08 9.77 0.02
C VAL A 28 2.53 8.36 0.37
N GLU A 29 2.32 7.43 -0.54
CA GLU A 29 2.82 6.06 -0.38
C GLU A 29 4.29 5.98 -0.78
N THR A 30 5.11 5.39 0.10
CA THR A 30 6.51 5.10 -0.19
C THR A 30 6.64 3.68 -0.74
N VAL A 31 7.29 3.54 -1.91
CA VAL A 31 7.49 2.24 -2.56
C VAL A 31 8.94 1.82 -2.45
N LYS A 32 9.19 0.67 -1.84
CA LYS A 32 10.52 0.03 -1.73
C LYS A 32 10.54 -1.27 -2.52
N ILE A 33 11.47 -1.40 -3.46
CA ILE A 33 11.63 -2.61 -4.28
C ILE A 33 12.94 -3.28 -3.90
N TYR A 34 12.85 -4.52 -3.46
CA TYR A 34 13.99 -5.37 -3.14
C TYR A 34 14.21 -6.42 -4.23
N ALA A 35 15.47 -6.71 -4.57
CA ALA A 35 15.85 -7.72 -5.55
C ALA A 35 16.65 -8.85 -4.87
N SER A 36 16.36 -10.10 -5.25
CA SER A 36 17.04 -11.28 -4.70
C SER A 36 18.52 -11.32 -5.10
N SER A 37 19.37 -11.68 -4.15
CA SER A 37 20.81 -11.92 -4.36
C SER A 37 21.08 -13.12 -5.27
N ASN A 38 20.17 -14.11 -5.26
CA ASN A 38 20.34 -15.36 -6.01
C ASN A 38 19.75 -15.25 -7.42
N ASN A 39 18.78 -14.36 -7.62
CA ASN A 39 18.08 -14.20 -8.88
C ASN A 39 17.52 -12.77 -9.00
N SER A 40 18.18 -11.90 -9.76
CA SER A 40 17.79 -10.49 -9.87
C SER A 40 16.41 -10.23 -10.50
N LYS A 41 15.79 -11.28 -11.07
CA LYS A 41 14.41 -11.25 -11.55
C LYS A 41 13.38 -11.47 -10.45
N ASP A 42 13.75 -12.16 -9.36
CA ASP A 42 12.90 -12.30 -8.18
C ASP A 42 12.95 -11.00 -7.38
N ARG A 43 11.79 -10.41 -7.11
CA ARG A 43 11.64 -9.12 -6.43
C ARG A 43 10.51 -9.12 -5.42
N ILE A 44 10.66 -8.27 -4.42
CA ILE A 44 9.62 -8.00 -3.43
C ILE A 44 9.40 -6.49 -3.41
N LYS A 45 8.13 -6.07 -3.47
CA LYS A 45 7.74 -4.67 -3.39
C LYS A 45 6.97 -4.47 -2.10
N ILE A 46 7.44 -3.54 -1.28
CA ILE A 46 6.78 -3.09 -0.05
C ILE A 46 6.26 -1.69 -0.30
N ILE A 47 4.98 -1.46 0.01
CA ILE A 47 4.34 -0.15 -0.03
C ILE A 47 4.04 0.25 1.41
N GLU A 48 4.58 1.39 1.82
CA GLU A 48 4.36 2.01 3.13
C GLU A 48 3.37 3.16 2.94
N GLY A 49 2.28 3.14 3.70
CA GLY A 49 1.34 4.26 3.80
C GLY A 49 1.57 5.07 5.08
N GLU A 50 0.61 5.91 5.44
CA GLU A 50 0.67 6.80 6.61
C GLU A 50 1.01 6.07 7.92
N TYR A 51 0.48 4.85 8.11
CA TYR A 51 0.61 4.08 9.34
C TYR A 51 1.60 2.91 9.24
N GLY A 52 2.48 2.90 8.22
CA GLY A 52 3.46 1.84 7.98
C GLY A 52 3.12 0.94 6.80
N ILE A 53 3.62 -0.30 6.82
CA ILE A 53 3.47 -1.23 5.70
C ILE A 53 1.99 -1.51 5.41
N SER A 54 1.53 -1.07 4.25
CA SER A 54 0.15 -1.24 3.79
C SER A 54 0.01 -2.48 2.90
N ARG A 55 0.99 -2.72 2.02
CA ARG A 55 0.91 -3.79 1.01
C ARG A 55 2.29 -4.38 0.70
N ILE A 56 2.29 -5.69 0.44
CA ILE A 56 3.48 -6.42 0.00
C ILE A 56 3.11 -7.20 -1.27
N TYR A 57 4.05 -7.26 -2.21
CA TYR A 57 3.92 -8.00 -3.45
C TYR A 57 5.20 -8.76 -3.77
N PHE A 58 5.04 -9.91 -4.40
CA PHE A 58 6.15 -10.73 -4.89
C PHE A 58 6.12 -10.76 -6.42
N LEU A 59 7.29 -10.76 -7.04
CA LEU A 59 7.46 -11.05 -8.45
C LEU A 59 8.52 -12.14 -8.56
N ARG A 60 8.19 -13.32 -9.08
CA ARG A 60 9.18 -14.36 -9.35
C ARG A 60 9.58 -14.32 -10.81
N GLN A 61 10.74 -14.89 -11.15
CA GLN A 61 11.28 -14.94 -12.51
C GLN A 61 10.31 -15.52 -13.54
N LYS A 62 9.48 -16.48 -13.13
CA LYS A 62 8.51 -17.15 -14.01
C LYS A 62 7.17 -16.42 -14.09
N ASP A 63 6.95 -15.43 -13.24
CA ASP A 63 5.67 -14.73 -13.14
C ASP A 63 5.67 -13.52 -14.09
N ALA A 64 4.54 -13.32 -14.77
CA ALA A 64 4.36 -12.17 -15.66
C ALA A 64 3.93 -10.90 -14.89
N HIS A 65 3.46 -11.04 -13.66
CA HIS A 65 2.88 -9.96 -12.86
C HIS A 65 3.21 -10.10 -11.38
N TRP A 66 3.02 -9.01 -10.64
CA TRP A 66 3.18 -8.98 -9.19
C TRP A 66 2.05 -9.77 -8.51
N MET A 67 2.42 -10.79 -7.73
CA MET A 67 1.50 -11.55 -6.89
C MET A 67 1.20 -10.76 -5.61
N LYS A 68 -0.08 -10.73 -5.24
CA LYS A 68 -0.56 -10.11 -4.01
C LYS A 68 -0.29 -11.04 -2.81
N THR A 69 -0.03 -10.43 -1.66
CA THR A 69 0.03 -11.15 -0.38
C THR A 69 -1.00 -10.64 0.61
N ASP A 70 -1.44 -11.51 1.50
CA ASP A 70 -2.08 -11.16 2.76
C ASP A 70 -1.03 -11.05 3.86
N ILE A 71 -1.06 -9.98 4.66
CA ILE A 71 -0.20 -9.82 5.84
C ILE A 71 -0.86 -10.57 7.00
N LEU A 72 -0.20 -11.63 7.49
CA LEU A 72 -0.68 -12.45 8.60
C LEU A 72 -0.21 -11.91 9.96
N SER A 73 0.98 -11.31 10.00
CA SER A 73 1.58 -10.75 11.20
C SER A 73 2.63 -9.71 10.84
N ILE A 74 2.73 -8.68 11.66
CA ILE A 74 3.76 -7.64 11.62
C ILE A 74 4.17 -7.34 13.06
N ASP A 75 5.45 -7.14 13.32
CA ASP A 75 5.93 -6.66 14.62
C ASP A 75 5.79 -5.14 14.74
N THR A 76 6.02 -4.61 15.94
CA THR A 76 5.79 -3.19 16.24
C THR A 76 6.73 -2.25 15.49
N ILE A 77 7.96 -2.70 15.22
CA ILE A 77 8.99 -1.92 14.50
C ILE A 77 9.06 -2.24 13.00
N GLN A 78 8.19 -3.14 12.53
CA GLN A 78 8.06 -3.54 11.13
C GLN A 78 9.35 -4.16 10.54
N GLU A 79 10.19 -4.74 11.39
CA GLU A 79 11.38 -5.51 10.98
C GLU A 79 11.04 -6.98 10.72
N TYR A 80 9.89 -7.46 11.20
CA TYR A 80 9.39 -8.81 10.94
C TYR A 80 7.99 -8.79 10.35
N LEU A 81 7.81 -9.51 9.23
CA LEU A 81 6.51 -9.73 8.61
C LEU A 81 6.31 -11.21 8.30
N LYS A 82 5.10 -11.70 8.55
CA LYS A 82 4.64 -12.98 8.05
C LYS A 82 3.56 -12.73 7.01
N VAL A 83 3.78 -13.18 5.78
CA VAL A 83 2.87 -12.95 4.67
C VAL A 83 2.49 -14.26 3.99
N LYS A 84 1.31 -14.29 3.38
CA LYS A 84 0.82 -15.42 2.58
C LYS A 84 0.54 -14.96 1.17
N LEU A 85 1.04 -15.66 0.16
CA LEU A 85 0.64 -15.39 -1.23
C LEU A 85 -0.82 -15.76 -1.44
N THR A 86 -1.60 -14.86 -2.03
CA THR A 86 -3.04 -15.07 -2.23
C THR A 86 -3.32 -16.23 -3.18
N ASP A 87 -2.50 -16.40 -4.22
CA ASP A 87 -2.75 -17.38 -5.28
C ASP A 87 -2.29 -18.80 -4.93
N THR A 88 -1.15 -18.93 -4.21
CA THR A 88 -0.53 -20.24 -3.90
C THR A 88 -0.70 -20.67 -2.46
N ASN A 89 -1.19 -19.79 -1.57
CA ASN A 89 -1.22 -19.98 -0.12
C ASN A 89 0.16 -20.24 0.54
N GLU A 90 1.26 -20.00 -0.18
CA GLU A 90 2.60 -20.13 0.39
C GLU A 90 2.87 -19.02 1.40
N ILE A 91 3.47 -19.38 2.54
CA ILE A 91 3.78 -18.46 3.63
C ILE A 91 5.27 -18.12 3.62
N PHE A 92 5.58 -16.84 3.77
CA PHE A 92 6.93 -16.30 3.85
C PHE A 92 7.11 -15.51 5.14
N GLU A 93 8.30 -15.62 5.72
CA GLU A 93 8.75 -14.81 6.85
C GLU A 93 9.81 -13.85 6.32
N LEU A 94 9.57 -12.54 6.46
CA LEU A 94 10.44 -11.48 5.99
C LEU A 94 11.07 -10.81 7.21
N PHE A 95 12.38 -10.67 7.19
CA PHE A 95 13.17 -9.98 8.20
C PHE A 95 13.87 -8.81 7.53
N ILE A 96 13.44 -7.59 7.82
CA ILE A 96 13.92 -6.36 7.18
C ILE A 96 14.91 -5.66 8.10
N GLU A 97 16.11 -5.40 7.58
CA GLU A 97 17.18 -4.68 8.26
C GLU A 97 17.32 -3.29 7.62
N TRP A 98 16.46 -2.35 8.02
CA TRP A 98 16.29 -1.01 7.42
C TRP A 98 17.60 -0.24 7.27
N ASN A 99 18.48 -0.32 8.27
CA ASN A 99 19.76 0.40 8.27
C ASN A 99 20.77 -0.13 7.23
N SER A 100 20.55 -1.34 6.72
CA SER A 100 21.46 -2.02 5.80
C SER A 100 20.87 -2.26 4.41
N ASP A 101 19.66 -1.73 4.14
CA ASP A 101 18.95 -1.95 2.87
C ASP A 101 18.76 -3.45 2.53
N LYS A 102 18.76 -4.32 3.56
CA LYS A 102 18.77 -5.78 3.39
C LYS A 102 17.47 -6.36 3.92
N MET A 103 17.00 -7.41 3.29
CA MET A 103 15.89 -8.22 3.76
C MET A 103 16.24 -9.70 3.61
N THR A 104 16.02 -10.48 4.66
CA THR A 104 16.09 -11.94 4.59
C THR A 104 14.69 -12.51 4.49
N VAL A 105 14.42 -13.29 3.46
CA VAL A 105 13.15 -13.99 3.27
C VAL A 105 13.35 -15.47 3.53
N VAL A 106 12.49 -16.04 4.35
CA VAL A 106 12.42 -17.48 4.64
C VAL A 106 11.17 -18.04 3.98
N ASP A 107 11.35 -19.00 3.08
CA ASP A 107 10.24 -19.66 2.39
C ASP A 107 9.58 -20.77 3.24
N THR A 108 8.54 -21.40 2.67
CA THR A 108 7.80 -22.51 3.28
C THR A 108 8.67 -23.73 3.57
N HIS A 109 9.79 -23.90 2.86
CA HIS A 109 10.76 -24.97 3.05
C HIS A 109 11.93 -24.57 3.96
N LYS A 110 11.79 -23.44 4.68
CA LYS A 110 12.80 -22.86 5.58
C LYS A 110 14.10 -22.47 4.89
N LYS A 111 14.09 -22.32 3.57
CA LYS A 111 15.23 -21.81 2.81
C LYS A 111 15.30 -20.30 2.95
N LYS A 112 16.50 -19.79 3.22
CA LYS A 112 16.78 -18.36 3.34
C LYS A 112 17.25 -17.79 2.01
N VAL A 113 16.71 -16.64 1.63
CA VAL A 113 17.12 -15.87 0.46
C VAL A 113 17.32 -14.43 0.89
N ILE A 114 18.44 -13.83 0.49
CA ILE A 114 18.74 -12.44 0.79
C ILE A 114 18.22 -11.58 -0.36
N TYR A 115 17.61 -10.46 -0.01
CA TYR A 115 17.14 -9.43 -0.91
C TYR A 115 17.76 -8.10 -0.53
N TRP A 116 18.07 -7.27 -1.51
CA TRP A 116 18.66 -5.94 -1.32
C TRP A 116 17.75 -4.87 -1.92
N LEU A 117 17.61 -3.75 -1.21
CA LEU A 117 16.86 -2.60 -1.70
C LEU A 117 17.51 -2.10 -2.98
N LYS A 118 16.72 -2.01 -4.04
CA LYS A 118 17.18 -1.48 -5.31
C LYS A 118 17.18 0.04 -5.21
N LYS A 119 18.36 0.64 -5.18
CA LYS A 119 18.51 2.09 -5.30
C LYS A 119 18.01 2.50 -6.70
N SER A 120 17.06 3.42 -6.72
CA SER A 120 16.52 4.07 -7.92
C SER A 120 17.56 4.93 -8.61
#